data_AF-A0A0N9HVB7-F1
#
_entry.id   AF-A0A0N9HVB7-F1
#
_cell.length_a   1.000
_cell.length_b   1.000
_cell.length_c   1.000
_cell.angle_alpha   90.00
_cell.angle_beta   90.00
_cell.angle_gamma   90.00
#
_symmetry.space_group_name_H-M   'P 1'
#
loop_
_entity.id
_entity.type
_entity.pdbx_description
1 polymer ?
#
loop_
_entity_poly.entity_id
_entity_poly.type
_entity_poly.pdbx_seq_one_letter_code
_entity_poly.pdbx_strand_id
1 'polypeptide(L)'
;MPDQPVSQAFPARLVALREQVAHLLSTQQHQWHREYIEAGESGLALEMLADWLSEDETPIPSAVRAEMVDLSHAVGINGRVSRALAYCPDR
;
A
#
# COMPACT_ATOMS: atom_id res chain seq x y z
N MET A 1 -0.62 19.42 14.57
CA MET A 1 -0.42 17.98 14.88
C MET A 1 1.03 17.67 14.56
N PRO A 2 1.80 16.99 15.42
CA PRO A 2 3.18 16.65 15.06
C PRO A 2 3.13 15.54 14.00
N ASP A 3 3.78 15.79 12.87
CA ASP A 3 4.21 14.77 11.90
C ASP A 3 4.95 13.67 12.68
N GLN A 4 4.37 12.47 12.76
CA GLN A 4 5.05 11.32 13.35
C GLN A 4 6.15 10.92 12.36
N PRO A 5 7.44 10.82 12.78
CA PRO A 5 8.47 10.34 11.89
C PRO A 5 8.13 8.90 11.50
N VAL A 6 7.87 8.71 10.22
CA VAL A 6 7.72 7.40 9.61
C VAL A 6 8.96 6.60 9.96
N SER A 7 8.82 5.59 10.82
CA SER A 7 9.93 4.76 11.28
C SER A 7 10.70 4.21 10.07
N GLN A 8 12.03 4.08 10.16
CA GLN A 8 12.85 3.47 9.09
C GLN A 8 12.36 2.07 8.69
N ALA A 9 11.52 1.43 9.52
CA ALA A 9 10.85 0.17 9.20
C ALA A 9 9.71 0.30 8.16
N PHE A 10 9.11 1.46 7.97
CA PHE A 10 7.94 1.63 7.10
C PHE A 10 8.23 1.36 5.63
N PRO A 11 9.29 1.92 5.00
CA PRO A 11 9.58 1.62 3.60
C PRO A 11 9.89 0.13 3.39
N ALA A 12 10.59 -0.50 4.34
CA ALA A 12 10.88 -1.93 4.29
C ALA A 12 9.61 -2.80 4.40
N ARG A 13 8.68 -2.45 5.31
CA ARG A 13 7.37 -3.11 5.41
C ARG A 13 6.57 -2.94 4.13
N LEU A 14 6.58 -1.75 3.54
CA LEU A 14 5.87 -1.48 2.29
C LEU A 14 6.44 -2.25 1.10
N VAL A 15 7.76 -2.39 1.01
CA VAL A 15 8.40 -3.28 0.02
C VAL A 15 7.95 -4.73 0.24
N ALA A 16 8.00 -5.24 1.47
CA ALA A 16 7.58 -6.60 1.79
C ALA A 16 6.09 -6.85 1.48
N LEU A 17 5.24 -5.85 1.71
CA LEU A 17 3.82 -5.87 1.36
C LEU A 17 3.64 -5.97 -0.16
N ARG A 18 4.35 -5.15 -0.93
CA ARG A 18 4.33 -5.20 -2.41
C ARG A 18 4.73 -6.58 -2.93
N GLU A 19 5.74 -7.23 -2.35
CA GLU A 19 6.15 -8.59 -2.76
C GLU A 19 5.02 -9.61 -2.58
N GLN A 20 4.22 -9.51 -1.52
CA GLN A 20 3.11 -10.44 -1.27
C GLN A 20 2.02 -10.36 -2.36
N VAL A 21 1.81 -9.17 -2.91
CA VAL A 21 0.82 -8.91 -3.97
C VAL A 21 1.46 -8.74 -5.35
N ALA A 22 2.74 -9.06 -5.51
CA ALA A 22 3.48 -8.74 -6.73
C ALA A 22 2.86 -9.36 -7.99
N HIS A 23 2.36 -10.59 -7.87
CA HIS A 23 1.67 -11.30 -8.94
C HIS A 23 0.37 -10.63 -9.42
N LEU A 24 -0.16 -9.67 -8.67
CA LEU A 24 -1.36 -8.89 -9.00
C LEU A 24 -1.02 -7.56 -9.66
N LEU A 25 0.26 -7.21 -9.79
CA LEU A 25 0.72 -5.94 -10.33
C LEU A 25 1.37 -6.13 -11.70
N SER A 26 1.17 -5.15 -12.56
CA SER A 26 1.93 -5.03 -13.80
C SER A 26 3.39 -4.64 -13.53
N THR A 27 4.27 -4.92 -14.50
CA THR A 27 5.67 -4.48 -14.46
C THR A 27 5.81 -2.96 -14.27
N GLN A 28 4.89 -2.18 -14.84
CA GLN A 28 4.90 -0.72 -14.72
C GLN A 28 4.53 -0.25 -13.30
N GLN A 29 3.48 -0.83 -12.70
CA GLN A 29 3.08 -0.53 -11.32
C GLN A 29 4.19 -0.92 -10.33
N HIS A 30 4.88 -2.03 -10.58
CA HIS A 30 6.07 -2.41 -9.83
C HIS A 30 7.19 -1.38 -9.88
N GLN A 31 7.42 -0.79 -11.05
CA GLN A 31 8.42 0.25 -11.24
C GLN A 31 8.03 1.53 -10.51
N TRP A 32 6.81 2.03 -10.72
CA TRP A 32 6.34 3.26 -10.07
C TRP A 32 6.35 3.15 -8.55
N HIS A 33 5.91 2.01 -7.99
CA HIS A 33 5.95 1.78 -6.55
C HIS A 33 7.37 1.91 -5.98
N ARG A 34 8.37 1.37 -6.68
CA ARG A 34 9.77 1.48 -6.26
C ARG A 34 10.24 2.93 -6.33
N GLU A 35 9.91 3.63 -7.42
CA GLU A 35 10.28 5.04 -7.61
C GLU A 35 9.69 5.94 -6.51
N TYR A 36 8.44 5.73 -6.10
CA TYR A 36 7.84 6.47 -4.98
C TYR A 36 8.58 6.22 -3.66
N ILE A 37 8.98 4.98 -3.38
CA ILE A 37 9.75 4.66 -2.17
C ILE A 37 11.13 5.32 -2.21
N GLU A 38 11.82 5.26 -3.34
CA GLU A 38 13.13 5.88 -3.55
C GLU A 38 13.08 7.41 -3.43
N ALA A 39 11.96 8.02 -3.83
CA ALA A 39 11.69 9.45 -3.66
C ALA A 39 11.29 9.85 -2.22
N GLY A 40 11.14 8.89 -1.31
CA GLY A 40 10.68 9.13 0.07
C GLY A 40 9.17 9.31 0.22
N GLU A 41 8.40 9.08 -0.85
CA GLU A 41 6.94 9.24 -0.89
C GLU A 41 6.23 7.93 -0.49
N SER A 42 6.63 7.34 0.64
CA SER A 42 6.12 6.02 1.05
C SER A 42 4.61 6.00 1.34
N GLY A 43 4.03 7.11 1.77
CA GLY A 43 2.57 7.24 1.92
C GLY A 43 1.85 7.17 0.57
N LEU A 44 2.38 7.85 -0.45
CA LEU A 44 1.83 7.80 -1.81
C LEU A 44 2.00 6.40 -2.42
N ALA A 45 3.14 5.75 -2.21
CA ALA A 45 3.37 4.37 -2.66
C ALA A 45 2.31 3.40 -2.11
N LEU A 46 1.92 3.53 -0.83
CA LEU A 46 0.86 2.73 -0.24
C LEU A 46 -0.53 3.07 -0.80
N GLU A 47 -0.82 4.36 -1.00
CA GLU A 47 -2.07 4.81 -1.61
C GLU A 47 -2.24 4.24 -3.02
N MET A 48 -1.22 4.38 -3.87
CA MET A 48 -1.22 3.84 -5.23
C MET A 48 -1.34 2.32 -5.26
N LEU A 49 -0.67 1.62 -4.34
CA LEU A 49 -0.81 0.17 -4.23
C LEU A 49 -2.26 -0.25 -3.92
N ALA A 50 -2.94 0.46 -3.02
CA ALA A 50 -4.35 0.20 -2.72
C ALA A 50 -5.25 0.49 -3.92
N ASP A 51 -4.98 1.59 -4.63
CA ASP A 51 -5.73 2.00 -5.81
C ASP A 51 -5.64 0.95 -6.92
N TRP A 52 -4.43 0.53 -7.30
CA TRP A 52 -4.22 -0.48 -8.34
C TRP A 52 -4.85 -1.83 -8.02
N LEU A 53 -4.82 -2.27 -6.76
CA LEU A 53 -5.48 -3.51 -6.34
C LEU A 53 -7.01 -3.39 -6.42
N SER A 54 -7.55 -2.18 -6.26
CA SER A 54 -8.98 -1.91 -6.28
C SER A 54 -9.54 -1.72 -7.69
N GLU A 55 -8.74 -1.26 -8.65
CA GLU A 55 -9.16 -1.01 -10.04
C GLU A 55 -9.76 -2.26 -10.71
N ASP A 56 -9.16 -3.43 -10.47
CA ASP A 56 -9.61 -4.70 -11.02
C ASP A 56 -10.47 -5.52 -10.03
N GLU A 57 -10.93 -4.92 -8.92
CA GLU A 57 -11.64 -5.59 -7.82
C GLU A 57 -10.93 -6.89 -7.40
N THR A 58 -9.59 -6.83 -7.32
CA THR A 58 -8.78 -8.03 -7.15
C THR A 58 -8.95 -8.60 -5.74
N PRO A 59 -9.22 -9.91 -5.57
CA PRO A 59 -9.28 -10.53 -4.26
C PRO A 59 -7.91 -10.49 -3.56
N ILE A 60 -7.87 -9.95 -2.35
CA ILE A 60 -6.64 -9.87 -1.55
C ILE A 60 -6.76 -10.68 -0.25
N PRO A 61 -5.65 -11.29 0.23
CA PRO A 61 -5.65 -11.94 1.54
C PRO A 61 -5.98 -10.96 2.68
N SER A 62 -6.73 -11.42 3.68
CA SER A 62 -7.07 -10.61 4.87
C SER A 62 -5.85 -10.07 5.61
N ALA A 63 -4.74 -10.81 5.61
CA ALA A 63 -3.46 -10.36 6.18
C ALA A 63 -2.87 -9.17 5.43
N VAL A 64 -2.93 -9.16 4.09
CA VAL A 64 -2.48 -8.03 3.25
C VAL A 64 -3.35 -6.81 3.53
N ARG A 65 -4.68 -6.99 3.58
CA ARG A 65 -5.63 -5.93 3.92
C ARG A 65 -5.30 -5.31 5.29
N ALA A 66 -5.10 -6.15 6.31
CA ALA A 66 -4.79 -5.68 7.67
C ALA A 66 -3.47 -4.89 7.73
N GLU A 67 -2.43 -5.37 7.05
CA GLU A 67 -1.13 -4.68 6.97
C GLU A 67 -1.24 -3.32 6.26
N MET A 68 -1.99 -3.24 5.16
CA MET A 68 -2.24 -1.98 4.45
C MET A 68 -2.97 -0.97 5.33
N VAL A 69 -3.98 -1.42 6.09
CA VAL A 69 -4.70 -0.58 7.04
C VAL A 69 -3.77 -0.09 8.15
N ASP A 70 -2.97 -0.96 8.77
CA ASP A 70 -2.01 -0.58 9.81
C ASP A 70 -1.00 0.46 9.32
N LEU A 71 -0.37 0.22 8.17
CA LEU A 71 0.56 1.17 7.56
C LEU A 71 -0.13 2.51 7.26
N SER A 72 -1.35 2.48 6.73
CA SER A 72 -2.09 3.71 6.40
C SER A 72 -2.45 4.56 7.63
N HIS A 73 -2.65 3.93 8.79
CA HIS A 73 -2.82 4.63 10.06
C HIS A 73 -1.54 5.34 10.49
N ALA A 74 -0.38 4.70 10.32
CA ALA A 74 0.91 5.27 10.72
C ALA A 74 1.27 6.56 9.95
N VAL A 75 0.76 6.73 8.74
CA VAL A 75 0.98 7.92 7.88
C VAL A 75 -0.26 8.81 7.71
N GLY A 76 -1.36 8.53 8.43
CA GLY A 76 -2.55 9.38 8.45
C GLY A 76 -3.40 9.37 7.17
N ILE A 77 -3.25 8.36 6.30
CA ILE A 77 -3.99 8.23 5.03
C ILE A 77 -5.05 7.12 5.04
N ASN A 78 -5.38 6.56 6.21
CA ASN A 78 -6.29 5.43 6.33
C ASN A 78 -7.62 5.58 5.59
N GLY A 79 -8.21 6.78 5.57
CA GLY A 79 -9.47 7.01 4.86
C GLY A 79 -9.38 6.74 3.34
N ARG A 80 -8.22 7.01 2.72
CA ARG A 80 -8.00 6.80 1.29
C ARG A 80 -7.76 5.32 1.00
N VAL A 81 -6.85 4.70 1.76
CA VAL A 81 -6.50 3.28 1.62
C VAL A 81 -7.70 2.39 1.93
N SER A 82 -8.37 2.57 3.07
CA SER A 82 -9.55 1.77 3.43
C SER A 82 -10.69 1.90 2.41
N ARG A 83 -10.85 3.07 1.78
CA ARG A 83 -11.85 3.27 0.72
C ARG A 83 -11.53 2.46 -0.53
N ALA A 84 -10.27 2.48 -1.00
CA ALA A 84 -9.85 1.68 -2.14
C ALA A 84 -10.01 0.18 -1.84
N LEU A 85 -9.56 -0.27 -0.67
CA LEU A 85 -9.65 -1.67 -0.26
C LEU A 85 -11.09 -2.19 -0.13
N ALA A 86 -12.09 -1.31 0.05
CA ALA A 86 -13.49 -1.73 0.10
C ALA A 86 -13.99 -2.35 -1.22
N TYR A 87 -13.31 -2.09 -2.34
CA TYR A 87 -13.60 -2.70 -3.64
C TYR A 87 -12.87 -4.03 -3.87
N CYS A 88 -11.86 -4.34 -3.04
CA CYS A 88 -11.17 -5.64 -3.11
C CYS A 88 -11.98 -6.69 -2.34
N PRO A 89 -12.37 -7.82 -2.94
CA PRO A 89 -12.94 -8.96 -2.22
C PRO A 89 -11.91 -9.60 -1.29
N ASP A 90 -12.39 -10.35 -0.30
CA ASP A 90 -11.52 -11.20 0.50
C ASP A 90 -11.17 -12.48 -0.28
N ARG A 91 -9.89 -12.87 -0.24
CA ARG A 91 -9.36 -14.10 -0.83
C ARG A 91 -9.37 -15.29 0.14
#